data_AF-T0RDZ0-F1
#
_entry.id   AF-T0RDZ0-F1
#
_cell.length_a   1.000
_cell.length_b   1.000
_cell.length_c   1.000
_cell.angle_alpha   90.00
_cell.angle_beta   90.00
_cell.angle_gamma   90.00
#
_symmetry.space_group_name_H-M   'P 1'
#
loop_
_entity.id
_entity.type
_entity.pdbx_description
1 polymer ?
#
loop_
_entity_poly.entity_id
_entity_poly.type
_entity_poly.pdbx_seq_one_letter_code
_entity_poly.pdbx_strand_id
1 'polypeptide(L)'
;MLHVAAHSAIPEVSETEIEMDISSPLGVGGYGAVYKGIYNDRSVAVKTAANASSAQALVYEMGTMQMCNSPYVLQLLAVSGAGTLSPKLVLEYMDAGDLRSYLDAKRLGRATKVDVSSLEVAWVLANALADLHHNGLLHRDLKSHNVLLSSTNYIKLADLGIARENESNMTTGKGTPYWTAPEVFTSDSNYSFAADIYAFGVILTELDTLQLPYHDVKDLGYWGIMDQVRLGNLRPTMSVNCPLWLRHLAEQCLSFDPTQRPSAQMLVTSLQKLLGRSKEASAREPETEPLDRKTRSTAMSTPENLHRSDKLLSRTGSTLSSDSVTSSVTPGTSTGSTTYSSWSNSMLVSTRVVCQLCRASNSLLESHCEACAGSLAPVASKLKVLLKRLAVAKKNGFEIDDGLVCVCCDTLHSMTATICDECDDELPDDQEKLRILLRRIEQASKA
;
A
#
# COMPACT_ATOMS: atom_id res chain seq x y z
N MET A 1 -4.96 24.22 -1.04
CA MET A 1 -6.01 24.00 -2.05
C MET A 1 -6.04 22.53 -2.47
N LEU A 2 -7.03 21.84 -1.92
CA LEU A 2 -7.57 20.56 -2.37
C LEU A 2 -7.67 20.56 -3.90
N HIS A 3 -7.04 19.60 -4.57
CA HIS A 3 -7.51 19.28 -5.91
C HIS A 3 -8.79 18.49 -5.70
N VAL A 4 -9.91 19.18 -5.89
CA VAL A 4 -11.12 18.55 -6.41
C VAL A 4 -10.66 17.86 -7.70
N ALA A 5 -10.32 16.58 -7.63
CA ALA A 5 -10.39 15.74 -8.80
C ALA A 5 -11.85 15.86 -9.22
N ALA A 6 -12.09 16.51 -10.37
CA ALA A 6 -13.42 16.60 -10.92
C ALA A 6 -14.05 15.21 -10.84
N HIS A 7 -15.16 15.08 -10.11
CA HIS A 7 -15.98 13.89 -10.16
C HIS A 7 -16.33 13.70 -11.64
N SER A 8 -15.62 12.83 -12.33
CA SER A 8 -16.16 12.26 -13.55
C SER A 8 -17.32 11.42 -13.05
N ALA A 9 -18.54 11.89 -13.31
CA ALA A 9 -19.73 11.16 -12.91
C ALA A 9 -19.58 9.73 -13.43
N ILE A 10 -19.81 8.76 -12.56
CA ILE A 10 -19.81 7.36 -12.96
C ILE A 10 -20.91 7.20 -14.01
N PRO A 11 -20.59 6.75 -15.24
CA PRO A 11 -21.57 6.69 -16.30
C PRO A 11 -22.63 5.64 -15.99
N GLU A 12 -23.90 6.01 -16.15
CA GLU A 12 -25.00 5.07 -16.25
C GLU A 12 -25.12 4.63 -17.72
N VAL A 13 -25.01 3.32 -17.97
CA VAL A 13 -24.93 2.73 -19.31
C VAL A 13 -26.06 1.73 -19.54
N SER A 14 -26.42 1.54 -20.81
CA SER A 14 -27.38 0.51 -21.21
C SER A 14 -26.84 -0.87 -20.89
N GLU A 15 -27.72 -1.79 -20.49
CA GLU A 15 -27.34 -3.20 -20.26
C GLU A 15 -26.74 -3.85 -21.52
N THR A 16 -27.12 -3.37 -22.71
CA THR A 16 -26.58 -3.85 -24.00
C THR A 16 -25.13 -3.45 -24.24
N GLU A 17 -24.59 -2.49 -23.50
CA GLU A 17 -23.17 -2.07 -23.58
C GLU A 17 -22.25 -2.94 -22.72
N ILE A 18 -22.84 -3.84 -21.91
CA ILE A 18 -22.10 -4.71 -21.01
C ILE A 18 -22.31 -6.15 -21.48
N GLU A 19 -21.28 -6.75 -22.05
CA GLU A 19 -21.29 -8.18 -22.35
C GLU A 19 -20.93 -8.95 -21.09
N MET A 20 -21.71 -9.97 -20.72
CA MET A 20 -21.49 -10.76 -19.51
C MET A 20 -21.41 -12.24 -19.83
N ASP A 21 -20.41 -12.93 -19.27
CA ASP A 21 -20.39 -14.39 -19.23
C ASP A 21 -21.21 -14.89 -18.03
N ILE A 22 -22.52 -15.04 -18.24
CA ILE A 22 -23.47 -15.50 -17.21
C ILE A 22 -23.27 -16.99 -16.90
N SER A 23 -22.60 -17.75 -17.78
CA SER A 23 -22.42 -19.20 -17.63
C SER A 23 -21.39 -19.57 -16.58
N SER A 24 -20.43 -18.67 -16.29
CA SER A 24 -19.33 -18.90 -15.37
C SER A 24 -19.18 -17.72 -14.39
N PRO A 25 -19.96 -17.70 -13.29
CA PRO A 25 -19.80 -16.65 -12.28
C PRO A 25 -18.41 -16.73 -11.64
N LEU A 26 -17.76 -15.58 -11.50
CA LEU A 26 -16.50 -15.41 -10.77
C LEU A 26 -16.67 -15.67 -9.27
N GLY A 27 -17.86 -15.36 -8.74
CA GLY A 27 -18.22 -15.63 -7.35
C GLY A 27 -19.72 -15.49 -7.13
N VAL A 28 -20.27 -16.28 -6.21
CA VAL A 28 -21.69 -16.24 -5.82
C VAL A 28 -21.78 -16.12 -4.31
N GLY A 29 -22.46 -15.08 -3.83
CA GLY A 29 -22.63 -14.76 -2.42
C GLY A 29 -24.10 -14.63 -2.02
N GLY A 30 -24.36 -14.34 -0.75
CA GLY A 30 -25.73 -14.06 -0.26
C GLY A 30 -26.39 -12.85 -0.91
N TYR A 31 -25.57 -11.88 -1.34
CA TYR A 31 -26.02 -10.61 -1.92
C TYR A 31 -26.07 -10.59 -3.45
N GLY A 32 -25.68 -11.68 -4.13
CA GLY A 32 -25.55 -11.61 -5.57
C GLY A 32 -24.52 -12.53 -6.18
N ALA A 33 -24.24 -12.26 -7.44
CA ALA A 33 -23.20 -12.91 -8.21
C ALA A 33 -22.31 -11.86 -8.87
N VAL A 34 -21.06 -12.24 -9.11
CA VAL A 34 -20.10 -11.47 -9.88
C VAL A 34 -19.77 -12.27 -11.12
N TYR A 35 -19.87 -11.63 -12.28
CA TYR A 35 -19.58 -12.24 -13.57
C TYR A 35 -18.39 -11.54 -14.23
N LYS A 36 -17.67 -12.27 -15.08
CA LYS A 36 -16.73 -11.63 -15.99
C LYS A 36 -17.51 -11.02 -17.15
N GLY A 37 -17.07 -9.85 -17.61
CA GLY A 37 -17.69 -9.18 -18.74
C GLY A 37 -16.73 -8.36 -19.58
N ILE A 38 -17.27 -7.71 -20.60
CA ILE A 38 -16.60 -6.74 -21.46
C ILE A 38 -17.40 -5.45 -21.47
N TYR A 39 -16.71 -4.33 -21.25
CA TYR A 39 -17.25 -2.97 -21.37
C TYR A 39 -16.18 -2.06 -21.96
N ASN A 40 -16.50 -1.33 -23.03
CA ASN A 40 -15.56 -0.50 -23.79
C ASN A 40 -14.26 -1.25 -24.16
N ASP A 41 -14.39 -2.44 -24.74
CA ASP A 41 -13.30 -3.34 -25.14
C ASP A 41 -12.34 -3.75 -24.00
N ARG A 42 -12.76 -3.59 -22.74
CA ARG A 42 -11.97 -3.95 -21.56
C ARG A 42 -12.66 -5.04 -20.77
N SER A 43 -11.87 -5.99 -20.27
CA SER A 43 -12.36 -6.98 -19.31
C SER A 43 -12.77 -6.28 -18.01
N VAL A 44 -13.98 -6.59 -17.54
CA VAL A 44 -14.59 -6.03 -16.33
C VAL A 44 -15.17 -7.13 -15.44
N ALA A 45 -15.39 -6.82 -14.17
CA ALA A 45 -16.20 -7.63 -13.28
C ALA A 45 -17.57 -6.96 -13.11
N VAL A 46 -18.65 -7.72 -13.28
CA VAL A 46 -20.02 -7.19 -13.19
C VAL A 46 -20.71 -7.80 -11.99
N LYS A 47 -20.94 -6.99 -10.96
CA LYS A 47 -21.63 -7.40 -9.73
C LYS A 47 -23.13 -7.13 -9.86
N THR A 48 -23.94 -8.15 -9.61
CA THR A 48 -25.40 -8.11 -9.74
C THR A 48 -26.07 -8.53 -8.45
N ALA A 49 -27.21 -7.92 -8.12
CA ALA A 49 -28.00 -8.30 -6.95
C ALA A 49 -28.80 -9.60 -7.14
N ALA A 50 -28.94 -10.42 -6.10
CA ALA A 50 -29.75 -11.64 -6.13
C ALA A 50 -31.26 -11.40 -5.94
N ASN A 51 -31.63 -10.33 -5.23
CA ASN A 51 -33.00 -9.98 -4.85
C ASN A 51 -33.10 -8.49 -4.52
N ALA A 52 -34.31 -8.00 -4.23
CA ALA A 52 -34.56 -6.57 -3.97
C ALA A 52 -33.78 -6.00 -2.77
N SER A 53 -33.62 -6.75 -1.68
CA SER A 53 -32.82 -6.30 -0.53
C SER A 53 -31.34 -6.18 -0.90
N SER A 54 -30.83 -7.12 -1.68
CA SER A 54 -29.48 -7.07 -2.22
C SER A 54 -29.27 -5.95 -3.23
N ALA A 55 -30.31 -5.60 -4.00
CA ALA A 55 -30.27 -4.46 -4.92
C ALA A 55 -30.10 -3.14 -4.15
N GLN A 56 -30.84 -2.97 -3.06
CA GLN A 56 -30.69 -1.82 -2.18
C GLN A 56 -29.28 -1.74 -1.57
N ALA A 57 -28.75 -2.87 -1.10
CA ALA A 57 -27.37 -2.97 -0.61
C ALA A 57 -26.33 -2.55 -1.67
N LEU A 58 -26.53 -2.98 -2.92
CA LEU A 58 -25.64 -2.67 -4.03
C LEU A 58 -25.68 -1.18 -4.42
N VAL A 59 -26.84 -0.53 -4.32
CA VAL A 59 -27.00 0.93 -4.49
C VAL A 59 -26.26 1.71 -3.39
N TYR A 60 -26.29 1.23 -2.14
CA TYR A 60 -25.49 1.83 -1.07
C TYR A 60 -23.98 1.66 -1.28
N GLU A 61 -23.56 0.48 -1.73
CA GLU A 61 -22.17 0.20 -2.08
C GLU A 61 -21.70 1.15 -3.21
N MET A 62 -22.50 1.33 -4.25
CA MET A 62 -22.26 2.30 -5.33
C MET A 62 -22.03 3.72 -4.79
N GLY A 63 -22.92 4.22 -3.93
CA GLY A 63 -22.78 5.54 -3.33
C GLY A 63 -21.49 5.69 -2.52
N THR A 64 -21.10 4.63 -1.80
CA THR A 64 -19.86 4.61 -1.01
C THR A 64 -18.62 4.67 -1.91
N MET A 65 -18.59 3.87 -2.97
CA MET A 65 -17.49 3.86 -3.93
C MET A 65 -17.31 5.22 -4.60
N GLN A 66 -18.41 5.93 -4.88
CA GLN A 66 -18.38 7.28 -5.43
C GLN A 66 -17.80 8.31 -4.45
N MET A 67 -17.92 8.10 -3.15
CA MET A 67 -17.38 8.98 -2.11
C MET A 67 -15.88 8.79 -1.86
N CYS A 68 -15.28 7.67 -2.27
CA CYS A 68 -13.87 7.36 -2.04
C CYS A 68 -13.12 7.13 -3.36
N ASN A 69 -12.50 8.19 -3.90
CA ASN A 69 -11.60 8.09 -5.03
C ASN A 69 -10.18 7.74 -4.58
N SER A 70 -9.96 6.47 -4.21
CA SER A 70 -8.65 5.95 -3.82
C SER A 70 -8.10 5.01 -4.91
N PRO A 71 -6.84 5.17 -5.35
CA PRO A 71 -6.23 4.21 -6.29
C PRO A 71 -6.03 2.82 -5.67
N TYR A 72 -6.16 2.68 -4.35
CA TYR A 72 -5.97 1.44 -3.60
C TYR A 72 -7.27 0.69 -3.30
N VAL A 73 -8.42 1.32 -3.62
CA VAL A 73 -9.76 0.70 -3.55
C VAL A 73 -10.19 0.32 -4.97
N LEU A 74 -10.93 -0.78 -5.10
CA LEU A 74 -11.47 -1.27 -6.37
C LEU A 74 -12.31 -0.18 -7.05
N GLN A 75 -12.06 0.13 -8.32
CA GLN A 75 -12.77 1.21 -8.99
C GLN A 75 -14.10 0.77 -9.61
N LEU A 76 -15.11 1.63 -9.45
CA LEU A 76 -16.36 1.59 -10.18
C LEU A 76 -16.18 2.30 -11.53
N LEU A 77 -16.41 1.58 -12.62
CA LEU A 77 -16.19 2.06 -13.99
C LEU A 77 -17.48 2.56 -14.64
N ALA A 78 -18.59 1.89 -14.37
CA ALA A 78 -19.92 2.24 -14.86
C ALA A 78 -20.99 1.57 -13.98
N VAL A 79 -22.23 2.02 -14.14
CA VAL A 79 -23.41 1.43 -13.50
C VAL A 79 -24.48 1.16 -14.56
N SER A 80 -25.30 0.14 -14.36
CA SER A 80 -26.46 -0.10 -15.22
C SER A 80 -27.67 -0.42 -14.37
N GLY A 81 -28.81 0.21 -14.69
CA GLY A 81 -30.06 0.02 -13.94
C GLY A 81 -29.97 0.50 -12.49
N ALA A 82 -29.27 1.62 -12.22
CA ALA A 82 -29.08 2.10 -10.85
C ALA A 82 -30.41 2.44 -10.15
N GLY A 83 -31.43 2.84 -10.92
CA GLY A 83 -32.79 3.10 -10.45
C GLY A 83 -33.76 1.91 -10.53
N THR A 84 -33.29 0.68 -10.78
CA THR A 84 -34.14 -0.50 -10.94
C THR A 84 -33.96 -1.50 -9.79
N LEU A 85 -34.77 -2.56 -9.79
CA LEU A 85 -34.61 -3.70 -8.87
C LEU A 85 -33.46 -4.64 -9.26
N SER A 86 -32.74 -4.35 -10.35
CA SER A 86 -31.67 -5.17 -10.90
C SER A 86 -30.41 -4.35 -11.23
N PRO A 87 -29.87 -3.58 -10.27
CA PRO A 87 -28.67 -2.77 -10.49
C PRO A 87 -27.47 -3.66 -10.78
N LYS A 88 -26.58 -3.16 -11.64
CA LYS A 88 -25.30 -3.78 -11.96
C LYS A 88 -24.17 -2.77 -11.74
N LEU A 89 -23.13 -3.20 -11.04
CA LEU A 89 -21.89 -2.44 -10.90
C LEU A 89 -20.84 -3.02 -11.84
N VAL A 90 -20.28 -2.17 -12.71
CA VAL A 90 -19.18 -2.53 -13.60
C VAL A 90 -17.87 -2.10 -12.94
N LEU A 91 -17.05 -3.07 -12.56
CA LEU A 91 -15.86 -2.90 -11.74
C LEU A 91 -14.60 -3.26 -12.53
N GLU A 92 -13.45 -2.78 -12.07
CA GLU A 92 -12.15 -3.28 -12.54
C GLU A 92 -12.06 -4.80 -12.39
N TYR A 93 -11.65 -5.49 -13.46
CA TYR A 93 -11.40 -6.94 -13.38
C TYR A 93 -10.03 -7.22 -12.76
N MET A 94 -10.03 -8.04 -11.71
CA MET A 94 -8.84 -8.43 -10.95
C MET A 94 -8.47 -9.87 -11.29
N ASP A 95 -7.60 -10.01 -12.28
CA ASP A 95 -7.36 -11.24 -13.03
C ASP A 95 -6.50 -12.30 -12.32
N ALA A 96 -6.05 -12.04 -11.09
CA ALA A 96 -5.32 -12.97 -10.23
C ALA A 96 -6.10 -13.39 -8.96
N GLY A 97 -7.39 -13.05 -8.87
CA GLY A 97 -8.28 -13.47 -7.78
C GLY A 97 -8.02 -12.74 -6.47
N ASP A 98 -8.42 -13.33 -5.35
CA ASP A 98 -8.29 -12.77 -4.01
C ASP A 98 -7.00 -13.22 -3.29
N LEU A 99 -6.61 -12.46 -2.26
CA LEU A 99 -5.40 -12.71 -1.48
C LEU A 99 -5.47 -14.03 -0.71
N ARG A 100 -6.64 -14.46 -0.22
CA ARG A 100 -6.75 -15.74 0.50
C ARG A 100 -6.40 -16.90 -0.43
N SER A 101 -6.99 -16.93 -1.61
CA SER A 101 -6.69 -17.90 -2.67
C SER A 101 -5.21 -17.87 -3.08
N TYR A 102 -4.62 -16.68 -3.18
CA TYR A 102 -3.18 -16.51 -3.45
C TYR A 102 -2.29 -17.10 -2.35
N LEU A 103 -2.59 -16.81 -1.08
CA LEU A 103 -1.82 -17.33 0.06
C LEU A 103 -1.91 -18.86 0.15
N ASP A 104 -3.09 -19.43 -0.12
CA ASP A 104 -3.26 -20.88 -0.19
C ASP A 104 -2.47 -21.51 -1.34
N ALA A 105 -2.44 -20.87 -2.50
CA ALA A 105 -1.60 -21.31 -3.62
C ALA A 105 -0.11 -21.29 -3.25
N LYS A 106 0.38 -20.21 -2.64
CA LYS A 106 1.78 -20.10 -2.17
C LYS A 106 2.11 -21.18 -1.14
N ARG A 107 1.25 -21.39 -0.14
CA ARG A 107 1.42 -22.43 0.90
C ARG A 107 1.50 -23.83 0.31
N LEU A 108 0.72 -24.10 -0.74
CA LEU A 108 0.70 -25.40 -1.44
C LEU A 108 1.78 -25.52 -2.53
N GLY A 109 2.66 -24.53 -2.70
CA GLY A 109 3.69 -24.52 -3.74
C GLY A 109 3.13 -24.47 -5.16
N ARG A 110 1.92 -23.96 -5.35
CA ARG A 110 1.27 -23.82 -6.66
C ARG A 110 1.69 -22.52 -7.33
N ALA A 111 1.73 -22.53 -8.66
CA ALA A 111 2.00 -21.33 -9.44
C ALA A 111 0.91 -20.26 -9.20
N THR A 112 1.35 -19.01 -9.04
CA THR A 112 0.49 -17.83 -8.91
C THR A 112 0.66 -16.94 -10.14
N LYS A 113 -0.40 -16.24 -10.54
CA LYS A 113 -0.37 -15.35 -11.72
C LYS A 113 0.46 -14.08 -11.49
N VAL A 114 0.52 -13.64 -10.25
CA VAL A 114 1.32 -12.51 -9.77
C VAL A 114 2.24 -12.97 -8.66
N ASP A 115 3.26 -12.18 -8.36
CA ASP A 115 4.08 -12.34 -7.17
C ASP A 115 4.09 -11.01 -6.42
N VAL A 116 3.52 -10.99 -5.22
CA VAL A 116 3.42 -9.81 -4.37
C VAL A 116 4.03 -10.10 -3.01
N SER A 117 4.78 -9.14 -2.48
CA SER A 117 5.38 -9.22 -1.15
C SER A 117 4.38 -8.81 -0.05
N SER A 118 4.61 -9.28 1.18
CA SER A 118 3.82 -8.89 2.35
C SER A 118 3.85 -7.37 2.58
N LEU A 119 4.97 -6.71 2.25
CA LEU A 119 5.12 -5.26 2.39
C LEU A 119 4.25 -4.49 1.38
N GLU A 120 4.16 -4.98 0.14
CA GLU A 120 3.30 -4.39 -0.90
C GLU A 120 1.82 -4.50 -0.55
N VAL A 121 1.38 -5.68 -0.07
CA VAL A 121 0.00 -5.87 0.40
C VAL A 121 -0.29 -4.94 1.58
N ALA A 122 0.57 -4.93 2.60
CA ALA A 122 0.39 -4.06 3.77
C ALA A 122 0.35 -2.58 3.39
N TRP A 123 1.23 -2.14 2.48
CA TRP A 123 1.26 -0.77 1.97
C TRP A 123 -0.07 -0.36 1.31
N VAL A 124 -0.57 -1.18 0.41
CA VAL A 124 -1.83 -0.90 -0.31
C VAL A 124 -3.00 -0.83 0.65
N LEU A 125 -3.13 -1.80 1.55
CA LEU A 125 -4.24 -1.83 2.50
C LEU A 125 -4.18 -0.65 3.49
N ALA A 126 -2.99 -0.28 3.97
CA ALA A 126 -2.84 0.88 4.85
C ALA A 126 -3.26 2.18 4.17
N ASN A 127 -2.90 2.38 2.89
CA ASN A 127 -3.32 3.56 2.14
C ASN A 127 -4.82 3.53 1.82
N ALA A 128 -5.39 2.38 1.42
CA ALA A 128 -6.82 2.22 1.19
C ALA A 128 -7.63 2.60 2.45
N LEU A 129 -7.22 2.10 3.62
CA LEU A 129 -7.83 2.46 4.89
C LEU A 129 -7.63 3.94 5.24
N ALA A 130 -6.46 4.51 4.97
CA ALA A 130 -6.23 5.94 5.22
C ALA A 130 -7.18 6.82 4.37
N ASP A 131 -7.38 6.47 3.10
CA ASP A 131 -8.28 7.19 2.20
C ASP A 131 -9.75 7.03 2.61
N LEU A 132 -10.18 5.82 2.99
CA LEU A 132 -11.53 5.56 3.49
C LEU A 132 -11.78 6.32 4.80
N HIS A 133 -10.89 6.19 5.78
CA HIS A 133 -11.02 6.81 7.10
C HIS A 133 -10.98 8.33 7.02
N HIS A 134 -10.18 8.90 6.10
CA HIS A 134 -10.17 10.34 5.83
C HIS A 134 -11.53 10.87 5.35
N ASN A 135 -12.26 10.08 4.56
CA ASN A 135 -13.61 10.40 4.09
C ASN A 135 -14.70 10.02 5.11
N GLY A 136 -14.33 9.60 6.34
CA GLY A 136 -15.27 9.18 7.37
C GLY A 136 -15.92 7.83 7.09
N LEU A 137 -15.37 7.02 6.18
CA LEU A 137 -15.91 5.73 5.77
C LEU A 137 -15.20 4.59 6.48
N LEU A 138 -15.98 3.61 6.93
CA LEU A 138 -15.49 2.35 7.50
C LEU A 138 -15.58 1.24 6.47
N HIS A 139 -14.60 0.33 6.45
CA HIS A 139 -14.67 -0.85 5.59
C HIS A 139 -15.61 -1.92 6.15
N ARG A 140 -15.51 -2.24 7.45
CA ARG A 140 -16.37 -3.17 8.22
C ARG A 140 -16.31 -4.66 7.86
N ASP A 141 -15.88 -5.03 6.65
CA ASP A 141 -15.65 -6.43 6.25
C ASP A 141 -14.23 -6.67 5.75
N LEU A 142 -13.23 -6.04 6.39
CA LEU A 142 -11.85 -6.19 5.94
C LEU A 142 -11.35 -7.61 6.23
N LYS A 143 -10.96 -8.34 5.19
CA LYS A 143 -10.42 -9.72 5.25
C LYS A 143 -9.65 -10.02 3.98
N SER A 144 -8.80 -11.05 4.00
CA SER A 144 -7.99 -11.45 2.85
C SER A 144 -8.81 -11.79 1.59
N HIS A 145 -10.06 -12.27 1.74
CA HIS A 145 -10.95 -12.53 0.60
C HIS A 145 -11.40 -11.27 -0.15
N ASN A 146 -11.34 -10.11 0.51
CA ASN A 146 -11.74 -8.83 -0.08
C ASN A 146 -10.52 -8.03 -0.57
N VAL A 147 -9.33 -8.64 -0.60
CA VAL A 147 -8.12 -8.04 -1.17
C VAL A 147 -7.87 -8.70 -2.51
N LEU A 148 -8.09 -7.97 -3.60
CA LEU A 148 -8.00 -8.50 -4.95
C LEU A 148 -6.65 -8.20 -5.58
N LEU A 149 -6.17 -9.12 -6.41
CA LEU A 149 -4.87 -9.09 -7.06
C LEU A 149 -5.03 -9.08 -8.58
N SER A 150 -4.15 -8.35 -9.26
CA SER A 150 -4.13 -8.27 -10.72
C SER A 150 -2.72 -8.11 -11.27
N SER A 151 -2.49 -8.71 -12.43
CA SER A 151 -1.27 -8.55 -13.22
C SER A 151 -1.13 -7.15 -13.84
N THR A 152 -2.25 -6.44 -14.01
CA THR A 152 -2.30 -5.10 -14.65
C THR A 152 -2.69 -4.00 -13.69
N ASN A 153 -3.59 -4.30 -12.74
CA ASN A 153 -4.18 -3.31 -11.82
C ASN A 153 -3.63 -3.40 -10.38
N TYR A 154 -2.55 -4.17 -10.18
CA TYR A 154 -1.88 -4.34 -8.90
C TYR A 154 -2.81 -4.92 -7.82
N ILE A 155 -2.72 -4.44 -6.57
CA ILE A 155 -3.54 -4.88 -5.42
C ILE A 155 -4.64 -3.84 -5.18
N LYS A 156 -5.87 -4.29 -4.91
CA LYS A 156 -7.02 -3.43 -4.60
C LYS A 156 -7.81 -3.97 -3.43
N LEU A 157 -8.27 -3.09 -2.54
CA LEU A 157 -9.26 -3.42 -1.52
C LEU A 157 -10.66 -3.33 -2.15
N ALA A 158 -11.44 -4.41 -2.05
CA ALA A 158 -12.78 -4.54 -2.62
C ALA A 158 -13.85 -4.73 -1.53
N ASP A 159 -15.13 -4.74 -1.93
CA ASP A 159 -16.28 -5.01 -1.07
C ASP A 159 -16.37 -4.10 0.17
N LEU A 160 -16.68 -2.82 -0.07
CA LEU A 160 -16.95 -1.85 1.00
C LEU A 160 -18.20 -2.29 1.77
N GLY A 161 -18.00 -2.82 2.98
CA GLY A 161 -18.96 -3.58 3.78
C GLY A 161 -20.11 -2.77 4.40
N ILE A 162 -20.48 -1.63 3.82
CA ILE A 162 -21.55 -0.76 4.34
C ILE A 162 -22.93 -1.44 4.28
N ALA A 163 -23.13 -2.37 3.34
CA ALA A 163 -24.36 -3.17 3.22
C ALA A 163 -24.74 -3.97 4.48
N ARG A 164 -23.81 -4.21 5.41
CA ARG A 164 -24.08 -4.99 6.64
C ARG A 164 -24.77 -4.19 7.75
N GLU A 165 -24.88 -2.87 7.64
CA GLU A 165 -25.51 -2.05 8.68
C GLU A 165 -27.02 -2.30 8.80
N ASN A 166 -27.66 -2.79 7.73
CA ASN A 166 -29.08 -3.15 7.71
C ASN A 166 -29.38 -4.61 8.09
N GLU A 167 -28.35 -5.44 8.29
CA GLU A 167 -28.50 -6.81 8.77
C GLU A 167 -27.90 -6.91 10.18
N SER A 168 -28.64 -6.35 11.14
CA SER A 168 -28.44 -6.60 12.58
C SER A 168 -28.52 -8.09 12.96
N ASN A 169 -28.92 -8.93 12.02
CA ASN A 169 -28.80 -10.37 12.10
C ASN A 169 -27.53 -10.80 11.38
N MET A 170 -26.48 -11.06 12.16
CA MET A 170 -25.44 -12.03 11.80
C MET A 170 -26.15 -13.30 11.28
N THR A 171 -26.39 -13.36 9.98
CA THR A 171 -27.02 -14.52 9.37
C THR A 171 -26.00 -15.65 9.48
N THR A 172 -26.34 -16.55 10.38
CA THR A 172 -25.71 -17.83 10.66
C THR A 172 -25.24 -18.47 9.34
N GLY A 173 -23.93 -18.42 9.09
CA GLY A 173 -23.28 -19.22 8.05
C GLY A 173 -22.72 -18.52 6.81
N LYS A 174 -22.75 -17.18 6.68
CA LYS A 174 -22.13 -16.49 5.52
C LYS A 174 -21.18 -15.36 5.90
N GLY A 175 -20.12 -15.74 6.62
CA GLY A 175 -18.97 -14.89 6.91
C GLY A 175 -18.27 -15.43 8.16
N THR A 176 -17.03 -15.85 8.03
CA THR A 176 -16.22 -16.27 9.18
C THR A 176 -15.55 -15.02 9.75
N PRO A 177 -15.97 -14.47 10.91
CA PRO A 177 -15.53 -13.17 11.41
C PRO A 177 -14.23 -13.33 12.19
N TYR A 178 -13.31 -14.14 11.66
CA TYR A 178 -11.99 -14.31 12.23
C TYR A 178 -11.16 -13.01 12.22
N TRP A 179 -11.55 -12.06 11.37
CA TRP A 179 -10.97 -10.72 11.28
C TRP A 179 -11.65 -9.69 12.19
N THR A 180 -12.76 -10.05 12.83
CA THR A 180 -13.55 -9.10 13.61
C THR A 180 -12.88 -8.78 14.94
N ALA A 181 -12.85 -7.49 15.26
CA ALA A 181 -12.23 -6.98 16.48
C ALA A 181 -13.02 -7.38 17.75
N PRO A 182 -12.36 -7.55 18.91
CA PRO A 182 -13.00 -7.99 20.15
C PRO A 182 -14.20 -7.14 20.57
N GLU A 183 -14.07 -5.82 20.44
CA GLU A 183 -15.10 -4.86 20.87
C GLU A 183 -16.38 -4.98 20.04
N VAL A 184 -16.29 -5.39 18.78
CA VAL A 184 -17.43 -5.52 17.84
C VAL A 184 -18.41 -6.63 18.27
N PHE A 185 -17.96 -7.56 19.11
CA PHE A 185 -18.83 -8.63 19.64
C PHE A 185 -19.67 -8.20 20.86
N THR A 186 -19.54 -6.95 21.32
CA THR A 186 -20.29 -6.43 22.48
C THR A 186 -21.53 -5.67 22.03
N SER A 187 -22.64 -5.80 22.77
CA SER A 187 -23.97 -5.30 22.40
C SER A 187 -24.09 -3.79 22.25
N ASP A 188 -23.13 -3.02 22.78
CA ASP A 188 -23.12 -1.55 22.77
C ASP A 188 -22.07 -0.96 21.80
N SER A 189 -21.47 -1.79 20.95
CA SER A 189 -20.35 -1.37 20.11
C SER A 189 -20.81 -0.78 18.77
N ASN A 190 -20.47 0.50 18.56
CA ASN A 190 -20.44 1.09 17.24
C ASN A 190 -19.12 0.68 16.56
N TYR A 191 -19.19 0.17 15.33
CA TYR A 191 -18.00 -0.04 14.51
C TYR A 191 -17.19 1.26 14.45
N SER A 192 -15.89 1.16 14.73
CA SER A 192 -14.96 2.30 14.74
C SER A 192 -13.83 2.07 13.75
N PHE A 193 -13.09 3.12 13.41
CA PHE A 193 -11.92 3.01 12.53
C PHE A 193 -10.89 2.01 13.08
N ALA A 194 -10.79 1.88 14.41
CA ALA A 194 -9.91 0.94 15.08
C ALA A 194 -10.28 -0.54 14.82
N ALA A 195 -11.55 -0.84 14.49
CA ALA A 195 -11.97 -2.20 14.13
C ALA A 195 -11.39 -2.62 12.77
N ASP A 196 -11.36 -1.70 11.79
CA ASP A 196 -10.67 -1.96 10.51
C ASP A 196 -9.16 -2.15 10.72
N ILE A 197 -8.55 -1.41 11.65
CA ILE A 197 -7.12 -1.58 12.00
C ILE A 197 -6.84 -2.95 12.60
N TYR A 198 -7.74 -3.47 13.44
CA TYR A 198 -7.61 -4.84 13.97
C TYR A 198 -7.67 -5.87 12.85
N ALA A 199 -8.65 -5.76 11.97
CA ALA A 199 -8.81 -6.65 10.81
C ALA A 199 -7.58 -6.61 9.88
N PHE A 200 -6.99 -5.42 9.68
CA PHE A 200 -5.71 -5.28 8.98
C PHE A 200 -4.60 -6.07 9.69
N GLY A 201 -4.50 -5.97 11.02
CA GLY A 201 -3.58 -6.75 11.83
C GLY A 201 -3.75 -8.27 11.67
N VAL A 202 -5.00 -8.74 11.56
CA VAL A 202 -5.30 -10.15 11.26
C VAL A 202 -4.79 -10.55 9.88
N ILE A 203 -4.96 -9.71 8.85
CA ILE A 203 -4.39 -9.99 7.51
C ILE A 203 -2.86 -10.07 7.57
N LEU A 204 -2.19 -9.25 8.38
CA LEU A 204 -0.73 -9.32 8.53
C LEU A 204 -0.25 -10.68 9.06
N THR A 205 -1.03 -11.35 9.93
CA THR A 205 -0.68 -12.70 10.38
C THR A 205 -0.89 -13.74 9.30
N GLU A 206 -1.87 -13.57 8.41
CA GLU A 206 -2.04 -14.41 7.23
C GLU A 206 -0.89 -14.23 6.23
N LEU A 207 -0.38 -13.01 6.05
CA LEU A 207 0.77 -12.74 5.18
C LEU A 207 2.06 -13.39 5.68
N ASP A 208 2.21 -13.59 6.99
CA ASP A 208 3.34 -14.29 7.59
C ASP A 208 3.15 -15.81 7.53
N THR A 209 1.99 -16.31 7.95
CA THR A 209 1.76 -17.75 8.13
C THR A 209 1.32 -18.45 6.85
N LEU A 210 0.81 -17.71 5.88
CA LEU A 210 0.06 -18.19 4.70
C LEU A 210 -1.17 -19.04 5.07
N GLN A 211 -1.61 -19.02 6.32
CA GLN A 211 -2.70 -19.83 6.85
C GLN A 211 -3.93 -18.94 7.12
N LEU A 212 -5.08 -19.57 7.34
CA LEU A 212 -6.24 -18.86 7.90
C LEU A 212 -5.94 -18.40 9.33
N PRO A 213 -6.57 -17.32 9.81
CA PRO A 213 -6.43 -16.92 11.20
C PRO A 213 -6.88 -18.06 12.14
N TYR A 214 -6.17 -18.23 13.26
CA TYR A 214 -6.43 -19.27 14.26
C TYR A 214 -6.29 -20.72 13.76
N HIS A 215 -5.56 -20.98 12.67
CA HIS A 215 -5.35 -22.33 12.11
C HIS A 215 -4.73 -23.34 13.08
N ASP A 216 -4.05 -22.87 14.12
CA ASP A 216 -3.37 -23.64 15.16
C ASP A 216 -4.25 -23.94 16.39
N VAL A 217 -5.44 -23.34 16.47
CA VAL A 217 -6.42 -23.60 17.53
C VAL A 217 -7.25 -24.82 17.18
N LYS A 218 -6.96 -25.95 17.86
CA LYS A 218 -7.59 -27.26 17.54
C LYS A 218 -8.76 -27.62 18.46
N ASP A 219 -8.76 -27.12 19.69
CA ASP A 219 -9.68 -27.56 20.75
C ASP A 219 -10.94 -26.70 20.86
N LEU A 220 -11.05 -25.64 20.05
CA LEU A 220 -12.19 -24.73 20.04
C LEU A 220 -12.89 -24.76 18.69
N GLY A 221 -14.21 -24.93 18.73
CA GLY A 221 -15.05 -24.63 17.58
C GLY A 221 -15.12 -23.13 17.31
N TYR A 222 -15.67 -22.77 16.16
CA TYR A 222 -15.89 -21.40 15.70
C TYR A 222 -16.37 -20.43 16.79
N TRP A 223 -17.45 -20.77 17.51
CA TRP A 223 -17.99 -19.93 18.58
C TRP A 223 -17.06 -19.78 19.78
N GLY A 224 -16.28 -20.82 20.08
CA GLY A 224 -15.28 -20.80 21.14
C GLY A 224 -14.12 -19.87 20.81
N ILE A 225 -13.66 -19.88 19.55
CA ILE A 225 -12.62 -18.94 19.09
C ILE A 225 -13.09 -17.49 19.28
N MET A 226 -14.30 -17.17 18.81
CA MET A 226 -14.86 -15.81 18.94
C MET A 226 -15.02 -15.37 20.39
N ASP A 227 -15.49 -16.26 21.26
CA ASP A 227 -15.63 -15.99 22.68
C ASP A 227 -14.27 -15.68 23.33
N GLN A 228 -13.23 -16.47 23.02
CA GLN A 228 -11.89 -16.21 23.53
C GLN A 228 -11.27 -14.92 22.96
N VAL A 229 -11.56 -14.57 21.71
CA VAL A 229 -11.14 -13.28 21.12
C VAL A 229 -11.86 -12.12 21.82
N ARG A 230 -13.18 -12.21 22.01
CA ARG A 230 -14.00 -11.23 22.73
C ARG A 230 -13.50 -11.00 24.15
N LEU A 231 -13.09 -12.07 24.85
CA LEU A 231 -12.54 -12.00 26.20
C LEU A 231 -11.07 -11.51 26.24
N GLY A 232 -10.42 -11.37 25.08
CA GLY A 232 -9.02 -10.94 24.98
C GLY A 232 -7.99 -12.02 25.27
N ASN A 233 -8.43 -13.27 25.40
CA ASN A 233 -7.59 -14.43 25.72
C ASN A 233 -6.93 -15.04 24.47
N LEU A 234 -7.45 -14.74 23.28
CA LEU A 234 -6.98 -15.30 22.02
C LEU A 234 -6.74 -14.22 20.99
N ARG A 235 -5.63 -14.36 20.25
CA ARG A 235 -5.29 -13.57 19.06
C ARG A 235 -4.68 -14.50 18.01
N PRO A 236 -4.76 -14.17 16.71
CA PRO A 236 -4.08 -14.96 15.68
C PRO A 236 -2.58 -15.00 15.94
N THR A 237 -1.99 -16.18 15.76
CA THR A 237 -0.56 -16.38 15.97
C THR A 237 0.25 -16.01 14.74
N MET A 238 1.53 -15.75 14.96
CA MET A 238 2.52 -15.53 13.91
C MET A 238 3.64 -16.55 14.05
N SER A 239 4.27 -16.88 12.94
CA SER A 239 5.40 -17.78 12.84
C SER A 239 6.60 -17.28 13.64
N VAL A 240 7.41 -18.21 14.15
CA VAL A 240 8.66 -17.90 14.87
C VAL A 240 9.64 -17.12 13.97
N ASN A 241 9.59 -17.36 12.67
CA ASN A 241 10.47 -16.73 11.68
C ASN A 241 9.87 -15.45 11.07
N CYS A 242 8.76 -14.95 11.62
CA CYS A 242 8.11 -13.74 11.14
C CYS A 242 9.10 -12.55 11.13
N PRO A 243 9.21 -11.81 10.01
CA PRO A 243 10.00 -10.58 9.98
C PRO A 243 9.59 -9.61 11.10
N LEU A 244 10.58 -9.03 11.78
CA LEU A 244 10.35 -8.17 12.96
C LEU A 244 9.42 -6.99 12.67
N TRP A 245 9.53 -6.41 11.47
CA TRP A 245 8.68 -5.29 11.06
C TRP A 245 7.20 -5.69 10.96
N LEU A 246 6.94 -6.89 10.44
CA LEU A 246 5.59 -7.40 10.21
C LEU A 246 4.96 -7.79 11.55
N ARG A 247 5.72 -8.46 12.41
CA ARG A 247 5.33 -8.80 13.78
C ARG A 247 4.98 -7.56 14.58
N HIS A 248 5.87 -6.57 14.61
CA HIS A 248 5.66 -5.35 15.38
C HIS A 248 4.38 -4.62 14.94
N LEU A 249 4.15 -4.51 13.63
CA LEU A 249 2.96 -3.85 13.10
C LEU A 249 1.68 -4.64 13.42
N ALA A 250 1.70 -5.97 13.26
CA ALA A 250 0.57 -6.82 13.59
C ALA A 250 0.22 -6.76 15.09
N GLU A 251 1.21 -6.82 15.98
CA GLU A 251 1.01 -6.74 17.43
C GLU A 251 0.37 -5.41 17.87
N GLN A 252 0.78 -4.29 17.26
CA GLN A 252 0.16 -2.98 17.48
C GLN A 252 -1.30 -2.94 17.00
N CYS A 253 -1.56 -3.44 15.79
CA CYS A 253 -2.90 -3.49 15.22
C CYS A 253 -3.86 -4.40 16.00
N LEU A 254 -3.35 -5.52 16.53
CA LEU A 254 -4.16 -6.51 17.24
C LEU A 254 -4.43 -6.16 18.70
N SER A 255 -4.04 -4.97 19.19
CA SER A 255 -4.31 -4.56 20.58
C SER A 255 -5.78 -4.76 20.97
N PHE A 256 -6.00 -5.31 22.16
CA PHE A 256 -7.34 -5.55 22.69
C PHE A 256 -8.06 -4.22 22.94
N ASP A 257 -7.39 -3.27 23.59
CA ASP A 257 -7.87 -1.90 23.70
C ASP A 257 -7.79 -1.21 22.32
N PRO A 258 -8.93 -0.81 21.72
CA PRO A 258 -8.97 -0.17 20.41
C PRO A 258 -8.25 1.18 20.39
N THR A 259 -8.13 1.88 21.52
CA THR A 259 -7.46 3.20 21.60
C THR A 259 -5.94 3.11 21.47
N GLN A 260 -5.37 1.93 21.71
CA GLN A 260 -3.94 1.66 21.58
C GLN A 260 -3.53 1.27 20.15
N ARG A 261 -4.51 1.04 19.26
CA ARG A 261 -4.24 0.71 17.87
C ARG A 261 -3.81 1.97 17.11
N PRO A 262 -2.82 1.86 16.19
CA PRO A 262 -2.41 3.00 15.37
C PRO A 262 -3.55 3.44 14.44
N SER A 263 -3.57 4.70 14.03
CA SER A 263 -4.44 5.13 12.93
C SER A 263 -3.92 4.60 11.59
N ALA A 264 -4.77 4.53 10.57
CA ALA A 264 -4.34 4.16 9.22
C ALA A 264 -3.21 5.07 8.69
N GLN A 265 -3.24 6.36 9.02
CA GLN A 265 -2.16 7.29 8.65
C GLN A 265 -0.83 6.96 9.33
N MET A 266 -0.86 6.49 10.59
CA MET A 266 0.34 6.00 11.27
C MET A 266 0.88 4.72 10.62
N LEU A 267 0.00 3.80 10.19
CA LEU A 267 0.40 2.61 9.44
C LEU A 267 1.13 2.98 8.14
N VAL A 268 0.57 3.89 7.34
CA VAL A 268 1.20 4.40 6.11
C VAL A 268 2.59 4.97 6.42
N THR A 269 2.70 5.80 7.46
CA THR A 269 3.98 6.41 7.86
C THR A 269 5.02 5.34 8.26
N SER A 270 4.61 4.32 9.01
CA SER A 270 5.49 3.22 9.43
C SER A 270 5.96 2.38 8.25
N LEU A 271 5.05 2.02 7.33
CA LEU A 271 5.36 1.22 6.14
C LEU A 271 6.23 1.99 5.14
N GLN A 272 6.05 3.32 5.03
CA GLN A 272 6.86 4.17 4.16
C GLN A 272 8.34 4.15 4.55
N LYS A 273 8.63 4.13 5.86
CA LYS A 273 10.00 4.01 6.39
C LYS A 273 10.64 2.66 6.00
N LEU A 274 9.86 1.58 5.97
CA LEU A 274 10.34 0.26 5.58
C LEU A 274 10.66 0.18 4.08
N LEU A 275 9.83 0.79 3.24
CA LEU A 275 10.08 0.91 1.80
C LEU A 275 11.32 1.75 1.46
N GLY A 276 11.67 2.72 2.30
CA GLY A 276 12.94 3.47 2.16
C GLY A 276 14.16 2.57 2.43
N ARG A 277 14.11 1.77 3.49
CA ARG A 277 15.20 0.87 3.90
C ARG A 277 15.46 -0.28 2.93
N SER A 278 14.42 -0.84 2.31
CA SER A 278 14.59 -1.93 1.33
C SER A 278 15.34 -1.49 0.07
N LYS A 279 15.15 -0.24 -0.36
CA LYS A 279 15.85 0.34 -1.52
C LYS A 279 17.33 0.61 -1.23
N GLU A 280 17.65 1.08 -0.03
CA GLU A 280 19.04 1.26 0.42
C GLU A 280 19.80 -0.07 0.54
N ALA A 281 19.11 -1.14 0.95
CA ALA A 281 19.70 -2.49 1.02
C ALA A 281 19.95 -3.10 -0.37
N SER A 282 19.02 -2.94 -1.32
CA SER A 282 19.16 -3.42 -2.70
C SER A 282 20.22 -2.65 -3.50
N ALA A 283 20.47 -1.38 -3.19
CA ALA A 283 21.53 -0.56 -3.82
C ALA A 283 22.95 -0.88 -3.32
N ARG A 284 23.10 -1.76 -2.32
CA ARG A 284 24.39 -2.13 -1.69
C ARG A 284 24.85 -3.55 -2.02
N GLU A 285 24.22 -4.25 -2.96
CA GLU A 285 24.76 -5.53 -3.42
C GLU A 285 26.12 -5.30 -4.10
N PRO A 286 27.20 -6.01 -3.69
CA PRO A 286 28.52 -5.79 -4.24
C PRO A 286 28.58 -6.32 -5.68
N GLU A 287 29.00 -5.47 -6.60
CA GLU A 287 29.44 -5.85 -7.94
C GLU A 287 30.46 -6.98 -7.83
N THR A 288 30.15 -8.14 -8.42
CA THR A 288 31.14 -9.20 -8.61
C THR A 288 32.15 -8.72 -9.64
N GLU A 289 33.31 -8.29 -9.15
CA GLU A 289 34.48 -7.90 -9.95
C GLU A 289 34.80 -8.96 -11.04
N PRO A 290 34.94 -8.58 -12.31
CA PRO A 290 35.37 -9.51 -13.36
C PRO A 290 36.86 -9.83 -13.19
N LEU A 291 37.20 -11.12 -13.09
CA LEU A 291 38.59 -11.58 -13.10
C LEU A 291 39.24 -11.28 -14.45
N ASP A 292 40.00 -10.19 -14.50
CA ASP A 292 40.67 -9.74 -15.72
C ASP A 292 41.98 -10.50 -15.95
N ARG A 293 42.08 -11.05 -17.17
CA ARG A 293 43.13 -11.95 -17.64
C ARG A 293 44.22 -11.12 -18.32
N LYS A 294 45.40 -10.98 -17.71
CA LYS A 294 46.63 -10.61 -18.43
C LYS A 294 47.84 -11.46 -18.06
N THR A 295 48.23 -12.24 -19.06
CA THR A 295 49.52 -12.88 -19.31
C THR A 295 50.72 -11.94 -19.13
N ARG A 296 51.79 -12.43 -18.48
CA ARG A 296 53.16 -12.34 -19.01
C ARG A 296 54.03 -13.47 -18.45
N SER A 297 54.76 -14.12 -19.36
CA SER A 297 55.64 -15.26 -19.13
C SER A 297 56.94 -14.87 -18.42
N THR A 298 57.50 -15.77 -17.60
CA THR A 298 58.88 -16.28 -17.79
C THR A 298 59.17 -17.54 -16.96
N ALA A 299 59.51 -18.61 -17.71
CA ALA A 299 60.53 -19.64 -17.50
C ALA A 299 60.69 -20.44 -16.17
N MET A 300 60.68 -21.77 -16.37
CA MET A 300 61.48 -22.85 -15.72
C MET A 300 61.25 -23.06 -14.21
N SER A 301 61.00 -24.24 -13.66
CA SER A 301 61.33 -25.62 -14.04
C SER A 301 60.56 -26.57 -13.10
N THR A 302 60.17 -27.74 -13.59
CA THR A 302 59.82 -28.96 -12.82
C THR A 302 61.03 -29.42 -11.97
N PRO A 303 60.92 -30.28 -10.92
CA PRO A 303 60.10 -31.51 -10.91
C PRO A 303 59.42 -31.84 -9.55
N GLU A 304 58.25 -32.47 -9.56
CA GLU A 304 58.03 -33.92 -9.33
C GLU A 304 57.59 -34.27 -7.90
N ASN A 305 56.55 -35.11 -7.84
CA ASN A 305 56.32 -36.17 -6.84
C ASN A 305 56.06 -35.71 -5.39
N LEU A 306 55.20 -36.32 -4.58
CA LEU A 306 54.54 -37.62 -4.57
C LEU A 306 53.44 -37.51 -3.49
N HIS A 307 52.41 -38.36 -3.57
CA HIS A 307 51.83 -39.17 -2.46
C HIS A 307 51.74 -38.55 -1.04
N ARG A 308 50.68 -38.71 -0.25
CA ARG A 308 49.64 -39.73 -0.17
C ARG A 308 48.82 -39.42 1.08
N SER A 309 47.54 -39.73 0.97
CA SER A 309 46.58 -40.22 1.96
C SER A 309 46.88 -40.14 3.45
N ASP A 310 45.79 -39.86 4.16
CA ASP A 310 45.19 -40.62 5.26
C ASP A 310 44.93 -39.75 6.51
N LYS A 311 43.65 -39.47 6.79
CA LYS A 311 42.75 -40.30 7.62
C LYS A 311 43.25 -40.37 9.06
N LEU A 312 42.47 -39.87 10.01
CA LEU A 312 41.54 -40.64 10.85
C LEU A 312 41.23 -39.83 12.13
N LEU A 313 39.93 -39.81 12.50
CA LEU A 313 39.36 -40.11 13.83
C LEU A 313 40.07 -39.52 15.08
N SER A 314 39.42 -38.98 16.10
CA SER A 314 38.04 -39.06 16.56
C SER A 314 37.95 -38.48 17.99
N ARG A 315 36.72 -38.49 18.52
CA ARG A 315 36.34 -38.71 19.93
C ARG A 315 36.48 -37.53 20.89
N THR A 316 35.32 -37.04 21.36
CA THR A 316 34.72 -37.27 22.71
C THR A 316 35.03 -36.07 23.59
N GLY A 317 34.16 -35.48 24.38
CA GLY A 317 32.86 -35.87 24.92
C GLY A 317 32.75 -35.12 26.25
N SER A 318 31.57 -34.55 26.54
CA SER A 318 31.00 -34.28 27.88
C SER A 318 31.88 -33.70 29.01
N THR A 319 31.46 -32.59 29.62
CA THR A 319 30.77 -32.57 30.94
C THR A 319 30.48 -31.14 31.42
N LEU A 320 29.44 -31.04 32.25
CA LEU A 320 28.91 -29.86 32.95
C LEU A 320 29.89 -29.25 33.98
N SER A 321 29.65 -27.96 34.30
CA SER A 321 29.59 -27.34 35.64
C SER A 321 29.47 -25.82 35.45
N SER A 322 28.32 -25.19 35.76
CA SER A 322 27.97 -24.56 37.05
C SER A 322 29.04 -23.64 37.60
N ASP A 323 28.80 -22.32 37.56
CA ASP A 323 29.09 -21.43 38.68
C ASP A 323 28.24 -20.16 38.62
N SER A 324 27.65 -19.87 39.77
CA SER A 324 26.81 -18.72 40.07
C SER A 324 27.66 -17.76 40.90
N VAL A 325 27.74 -16.49 40.50
CA VAL A 325 28.17 -15.41 41.41
C VAL A 325 27.21 -14.25 41.27
N THR A 326 26.53 -13.96 42.38
CA THR A 326 25.70 -12.79 42.66
C THR A 326 26.54 -11.54 42.91
N SER A 327 26.10 -10.38 42.42
CA SER A 327 26.17 -9.09 43.14
C SER A 327 25.27 -8.05 42.46
N SER A 328 24.57 -7.29 43.28
CA SER A 328 23.52 -6.32 42.97
C SER A 328 23.99 -4.86 43.20
N VAL A 329 23.16 -3.89 42.77
CA VAL A 329 23.09 -2.43 43.15
C VAL A 329 24.04 -1.51 42.31
N THR A 330 23.68 -0.42 41.59
CA THR A 330 22.53 0.53 41.46
C THR A 330 22.68 1.39 40.16
N PRO A 331 21.71 2.28 39.77
CA PRO A 331 21.46 2.67 38.38
C PRO A 331 22.21 3.92 37.90
N GLY A 332 22.54 3.93 36.60
CA GLY A 332 23.06 5.08 35.88
C GLY A 332 22.09 5.53 34.79
N THR A 333 21.51 6.71 34.99
CA THR A 333 20.74 7.48 34.01
C THR A 333 21.66 7.91 32.86
N SER A 334 21.36 7.52 31.63
CA SER A 334 21.98 8.13 30.44
C SER A 334 20.94 8.35 29.35
N THR A 335 20.44 9.58 29.30
CA THR A 335 19.74 10.16 28.15
C THR A 335 20.71 10.23 26.96
N GLY A 336 20.65 9.21 26.09
CA GLY A 336 21.36 9.18 24.81
C GLY A 336 20.47 9.70 23.70
N SER A 337 20.41 11.04 23.54
CA SER A 337 19.96 11.65 22.29
C SER A 337 20.96 11.24 21.20
N THR A 338 20.53 10.44 20.23
CA THR A 338 21.35 10.14 19.05
C THR A 338 20.64 10.69 17.82
N THR A 339 21.36 11.62 17.23
CA THR A 339 21.03 12.51 16.13
C THR A 339 20.72 11.76 14.84
N TYR A 340 19.66 12.23 14.18
CA TYR A 340 19.29 11.85 12.82
C TYR A 340 20.41 12.20 11.83
N SER A 341 20.92 11.21 11.12
CA SER A 341 21.76 11.44 9.93
C SER A 341 20.88 11.48 8.67
N SER A 342 20.64 12.71 8.23
CA SER A 342 20.23 13.23 6.91
C SER A 342 20.08 12.20 5.77
N TRP A 343 18.85 12.08 5.24
CA TRP A 343 18.59 11.57 3.89
C TRP A 343 18.83 12.68 2.87
N SER A 344 19.35 12.33 1.69
CA SER A 344 19.59 13.28 0.61
C SER A 344 18.26 13.88 0.13
N ASN A 345 18.15 15.20 0.28
CA ASN A 345 16.95 16.00 0.01
C ASN A 345 16.43 15.99 -1.44
N SER A 346 17.20 15.41 -2.38
CA SER A 346 16.91 15.36 -3.81
C SER A 346 15.61 14.62 -4.19
N MET A 347 15.11 13.70 -3.35
CA MET A 347 13.89 12.92 -3.68
C MET A 347 12.56 13.58 -3.36
N LEU A 348 12.52 14.65 -2.54
CA LEU A 348 11.26 15.33 -2.15
C LEU A 348 10.74 16.31 -3.22
N VAL A 349 11.60 16.72 -4.15
CA VAL A 349 11.31 17.69 -5.22
C VAL A 349 11.68 17.12 -6.58
N SER A 350 11.09 15.97 -6.92
CA SER A 350 11.25 15.37 -8.24
C SER A 350 10.96 16.40 -9.35
N THR A 351 11.94 16.59 -10.23
CA THR A 351 11.90 17.52 -11.37
C THR A 351 11.28 16.88 -12.62
N ARG A 352 10.57 15.74 -12.44
CA ARG A 352 10.00 14.93 -13.53
C ARG A 352 8.47 14.86 -13.53
N VAL A 353 7.93 14.63 -14.72
CA VAL A 353 6.50 14.44 -15.04
C VAL A 353 6.31 13.16 -15.86
N VAL A 354 5.22 12.45 -15.62
CA VAL A 354 4.90 11.20 -16.33
C VAL A 354 3.97 11.48 -17.51
N CYS A 355 4.29 10.94 -18.68
CA CYS A 355 3.42 11.01 -19.85
C CYS A 355 2.15 10.18 -19.62
N GLN A 356 0.98 10.75 -19.92
CA GLN A 356 -0.29 10.07 -19.70
C GLN A 356 -0.62 9.03 -20.76
N LEU A 357 0.05 9.07 -21.92
CA LEU A 357 -0.18 8.14 -23.03
C LEU A 357 0.72 6.90 -22.93
N CYS A 358 2.03 7.09 -22.76
CA CYS A 358 3.00 5.99 -22.79
C CYS A 358 3.70 5.73 -21.44
N ARG A 359 3.40 6.52 -20.40
CA ARG A 359 3.98 6.40 -19.05
C ARG A 359 5.49 6.67 -18.93
N ALA A 360 6.16 7.12 -19.99
CA ALA A 360 7.55 7.54 -19.90
C ALA A 360 7.74 8.73 -18.92
N SER A 361 8.88 8.78 -18.24
CA SER A 361 9.27 9.87 -17.35
C SER A 361 9.97 10.95 -18.15
N ASN A 362 9.53 12.21 -18.04
CA ASN A 362 10.03 13.35 -18.81
C ASN A 362 10.41 14.49 -17.85
N SER A 363 11.25 15.43 -18.30
CA SER A 363 11.54 16.65 -17.54
C SER A 363 10.29 17.53 -17.41
N LEU A 364 10.15 18.27 -16.30
CA LEU A 364 9.07 19.25 -16.14
C LEU A 364 9.14 20.39 -17.17
N LEU A 365 10.28 20.62 -17.82
CA LEU A 365 10.41 21.63 -18.87
C LEU A 365 9.82 21.18 -20.22
N GLU A 366 9.64 19.88 -20.44
CA GLU A 366 9.22 19.36 -21.74
C GLU A 366 7.73 19.58 -21.99
N SER A 367 7.37 20.11 -23.16
CA SER A 367 5.97 20.26 -23.57
C SER A 367 5.40 18.97 -24.18
N HIS A 368 6.26 18.07 -24.65
CA HIS A 368 5.88 16.80 -25.29
C HIS A 368 6.71 15.66 -24.73
N CYS A 369 6.15 14.45 -24.80
CA CYS A 369 6.83 13.26 -24.31
C CYS A 369 7.93 12.84 -25.29
N GLU A 370 9.15 12.67 -24.78
CA GLU A 370 10.30 12.23 -25.58
C GLU A 370 10.10 10.83 -26.18
N ALA A 371 9.32 9.96 -25.54
CA ALA A 371 9.10 8.58 -25.97
C ALA A 371 7.96 8.40 -26.99
N CYS A 372 6.91 9.22 -26.93
CA CYS A 372 5.73 9.04 -27.78
C CYS A 372 5.24 10.31 -28.47
N ALA A 373 5.97 11.41 -28.37
CA ALA A 373 5.64 12.75 -28.87
C ALA A 373 4.29 13.34 -28.37
N GLY A 374 3.63 12.67 -27.43
CA GLY A 374 2.34 13.10 -26.90
C GLY A 374 2.47 14.31 -25.98
N SER A 375 1.51 15.22 -26.02
CA SER A 375 1.52 16.44 -25.19
C SER A 375 1.57 16.10 -23.69
N LEU A 376 2.48 16.76 -22.98
CA LEU A 376 2.61 16.67 -21.52
C LEU A 376 1.73 17.72 -20.84
N ALA A 377 1.58 17.61 -19.52
CA ALA A 377 0.76 18.53 -18.74
C ALA A 377 1.14 20.01 -19.02
N PRO A 378 0.17 20.94 -19.02
CA PRO A 378 0.47 22.36 -19.18
C PRO A 378 1.45 22.89 -18.13
N VAL A 379 2.24 23.90 -18.50
CA VAL A 379 3.29 24.49 -17.66
C VAL A 379 2.73 24.97 -16.31
N ALA A 380 1.57 25.64 -16.30
CA ALA A 380 0.89 26.07 -15.08
C ALA A 380 0.59 24.91 -14.11
N SER A 381 0.14 23.77 -14.64
CA SER A 381 -0.14 22.56 -13.85
C SER A 381 1.14 21.95 -13.27
N LYS A 382 2.23 21.95 -14.05
CA LYS A 382 3.54 21.47 -13.62
C LYS A 382 4.13 22.35 -12.51
N LEU A 383 4.06 23.68 -12.67
CA LEU A 383 4.49 24.65 -11.66
C LEU A 383 3.72 24.49 -10.34
N LYS A 384 2.40 24.36 -10.41
CA LYS A 384 1.55 24.12 -9.23
C LYS A 384 1.90 22.85 -8.47
N VAL A 385 2.19 21.76 -9.19
CA VAL A 385 2.63 20.49 -8.59
C VAL A 385 4.00 20.63 -7.92
N LEU A 386 4.94 21.32 -8.58
CA LEU A 386 6.28 21.55 -8.03
C LEU A 386 6.25 22.41 -6.75
N LEU A 387 5.47 23.49 -6.72
CA LEU A 387 5.28 24.33 -5.54
C LEU A 387 4.68 23.56 -4.35
N LYS A 388 3.74 22.65 -4.61
CA LYS A 388 3.19 21.76 -3.56
C LYS A 388 4.26 20.81 -3.00
N ARG A 389 5.12 20.26 -3.87
CA ARG A 389 6.25 19.41 -3.45
C ARG A 389 7.24 20.22 -2.61
N LEU A 390 7.58 21.44 -3.02
CA LEU A 390 8.46 22.35 -2.29
C LEU A 390 7.91 22.71 -0.90
N ALA A 391 6.60 22.99 -0.79
CA ALA A 391 5.97 23.28 0.50
C ALA A 391 6.04 22.08 1.48
N VAL A 392 5.93 20.85 0.97
CA VAL A 392 6.13 19.63 1.76
C VAL A 392 7.60 19.46 2.12
N ALA A 393 8.52 19.71 1.19
CA ALA A 393 9.95 19.60 1.43
C ALA A 393 10.44 20.58 2.50
N LYS A 394 9.99 21.83 2.48
CA LYS A 394 10.27 22.85 3.51
C LYS A 394 9.83 22.41 4.91
N LYS A 395 8.65 21.80 5.03
CA LYS A 395 8.16 21.26 6.32
C LYS A 395 9.01 20.11 6.86
N ASN A 396 9.81 19.48 6.00
CA ASN A 396 10.73 18.40 6.35
C ASN A 396 12.19 18.89 6.44
N GLY A 397 12.42 20.21 6.52
CA GLY A 397 13.75 20.78 6.73
C GLY A 397 14.57 20.99 5.46
N PHE A 398 13.98 20.87 4.27
CA PHE A 398 14.67 21.19 3.02
C PHE A 398 14.45 22.65 2.64
N GLU A 399 15.46 23.49 2.88
CA GLU A 399 15.42 24.92 2.62
C GLU A 399 15.71 25.22 1.14
N ILE A 400 14.66 25.48 0.37
CA ILE A 400 14.74 26.04 -0.99
C ILE A 400 14.00 27.36 -1.01
N ASP A 401 14.66 28.40 -1.50
CA ASP A 401 14.02 29.68 -1.79
C ASP A 401 13.00 29.53 -2.93
N ASP A 402 11.73 29.74 -2.61
CA ASP A 402 10.60 29.78 -3.55
C ASP A 402 10.01 31.20 -3.66
N GLY A 403 10.78 32.22 -3.30
CA GLY A 403 10.43 33.63 -3.49
C GLY A 403 10.87 34.16 -4.86
N LEU A 404 10.07 35.06 -5.41
CA LEU A 404 10.28 35.70 -6.71
C LEU A 404 10.59 37.18 -6.50
N VAL A 405 11.73 37.65 -6.96
CA VAL A 405 12.13 39.06 -6.80
C VAL A 405 11.73 39.86 -8.03
N CYS A 406 11.05 40.99 -7.83
CA CYS A 406 10.73 41.93 -8.90
C CYS A 406 12.02 42.58 -9.44
N VAL A 407 12.21 42.57 -10.75
CA VAL A 407 13.43 43.12 -11.39
C VAL A 407 13.46 44.65 -11.35
N CYS A 408 12.30 45.31 -11.21
CA CYS A 408 12.21 46.78 -11.20
C CYS A 408 12.43 47.40 -9.82
N CYS A 409 11.93 46.76 -8.76
CA CYS A 409 11.92 47.35 -7.42
C CYS A 409 12.45 46.44 -6.31
N ASP A 410 12.98 45.26 -6.66
CA ASP A 410 13.55 44.26 -5.74
C ASP A 410 12.57 43.70 -4.68
N THR A 411 11.27 43.98 -4.81
CA THR A 411 10.25 43.44 -3.90
C THR A 411 10.14 41.93 -4.05
N LEU A 412 10.03 41.23 -2.91
CA LEU A 412 9.88 39.77 -2.87
C LEU A 412 8.40 39.38 -2.92
N HIS A 413 8.06 38.51 -3.87
CA HIS A 413 6.72 37.99 -4.08
C HIS A 413 6.68 36.46 -4.01
N SER A 414 5.46 35.93 -3.92
CA SER A 414 5.19 34.50 -4.09
C SER A 414 5.37 34.09 -5.56
N MET A 415 5.80 32.84 -5.81
CA MET A 415 5.83 32.22 -7.14
C MET A 415 4.46 32.13 -7.83
N THR A 416 3.36 32.44 -7.13
CA THR A 416 2.00 32.54 -7.71
C THR A 416 1.63 33.95 -8.18
N ALA A 417 2.43 34.98 -7.89
CA ALA A 417 2.15 36.36 -8.26
C ALA A 417 2.40 36.59 -9.77
N THR A 418 1.55 37.40 -10.40
CA THR A 418 1.66 37.74 -11.84
C THR A 418 2.06 39.19 -12.09
N ILE A 419 1.84 40.07 -11.12
CA ILE A 419 2.15 41.51 -11.16
C ILE A 419 2.80 41.89 -9.83
N CYS A 420 3.77 42.80 -9.85
CA CYS A 420 4.37 43.37 -8.65
C CYS A 420 3.40 44.35 -7.97
N ASP A 421 3.11 44.17 -6.68
CA ASP A 421 2.19 45.04 -5.92
C ASP A 421 2.75 46.44 -5.60
N GLU A 422 4.07 46.65 -5.77
CA GLU A 422 4.73 47.94 -5.51
C GLU A 422 4.93 48.84 -6.75
N CYS A 423 5.16 48.26 -7.93
CA CYS A 423 5.47 49.02 -9.15
C CYS A 423 4.61 48.65 -10.37
N ASP A 424 3.64 47.75 -10.20
CA ASP A 424 2.74 47.25 -11.25
C ASP A 424 3.43 46.58 -12.46
N ASP A 425 4.74 46.31 -12.39
CA ASP A 425 5.45 45.59 -13.43
C ASP A 425 5.03 44.11 -13.50
N GLU A 426 5.02 43.57 -14.72
CA GLU A 426 4.75 42.15 -14.97
C GLU A 426 5.87 41.27 -14.39
N LEU A 427 5.48 40.31 -13.56
CA LEU A 427 6.41 39.32 -13.03
C LEU A 427 6.60 38.16 -14.04
N PRO A 428 7.71 37.40 -13.95
CA PRO A 428 7.98 36.30 -14.88
C PRO A 428 6.81 35.33 -15.06
N ASP A 429 6.63 34.83 -16.28
CA ASP A 429 5.56 33.87 -16.60
C ASP A 429 5.78 32.49 -15.94
N ASP A 430 4.78 31.60 -16.06
CA ASP A 430 4.84 30.27 -15.44
C ASP A 430 5.99 29.39 -15.96
N GLN A 431 6.44 29.62 -17.21
CA GLN A 431 7.55 28.88 -17.79
C GLN A 431 8.88 29.33 -17.21
N GLU A 432 9.06 30.63 -17.01
CA GLU A 432 10.25 31.18 -16.41
C GLU A 432 10.31 30.92 -14.90
N LYS A 433 9.18 31.02 -14.19
CA LYS A 433 9.06 30.59 -12.78
C LYS A 433 9.44 29.12 -12.60
N LEU A 434 9.00 28.25 -13.49
CA LEU A 434 9.35 26.83 -13.45
C LEU A 434 10.85 26.62 -13.65
N ARG A 435 11.48 27.35 -14.58
CA ARG A 435 12.95 27.32 -14.78
C ARG A 435 13.71 27.77 -13.54
N ILE A 436 13.31 28.89 -12.93
CA ILE A 436 13.96 29.43 -11.72
C ILE A 436 13.94 28.40 -10.58
N LEU A 437 12.77 27.80 -10.31
CA LEU A 437 12.63 26.81 -9.23
C LEU A 437 13.43 25.54 -9.50
N LEU A 438 13.43 25.03 -10.74
CA LEU A 438 14.21 23.85 -11.09
C LEU A 438 15.71 24.07 -10.89
N ARG A 439 16.22 25.25 -11.27
CA ARG A 439 17.63 25.61 -11.06
C ARG A 439 17.98 25.69 -9.58
N ARG A 440 17.11 26.27 -8.75
CA ARG A 440 17.29 26.34 -7.29
C ARG A 440 17.24 24.96 -6.64
N ILE A 441 16.33 24.09 -7.09
CA ILE A 441 16.26 22.69 -6.66
C ILE A 441 17.55 21.94 -7.00
N GLU A 442 18.08 22.10 -8.21
CA GLU A 442 19.33 21.46 -8.62
C GLU A 442 20.53 21.98 -7.83
N GLN A 443 20.59 23.27 -7.53
CA GLN A 443 21.63 23.86 -6.69
C GLN A 443 21.55 23.35 -5.25
N ALA A 444 20.36 23.33 -4.65
CA ALA A 444 20.12 22.82 -3.30
C ALA A 444 20.27 21.29 -3.18
N SER A 445 20.20 20.55 -4.30
CA SER A 445 20.46 19.11 -4.34
C SER A 445 21.94 18.76 -4.51
N LYS A 446 22.79 19.75 -4.86
CA LYS A 446 24.25 19.60 -5.04
C LYS A 446 25.05 20.18 -3.88
N ALA A 447 24.47 21.11 -3.12
CA ALA A 447 24.99 21.63 -1.85
C ALA A 447 24.70 20.65 -0.72
#